data_AF-A0A358NHD7-F1
#
_entry.id   AF-A0A358NHD7-F1
#
_cell.length_a   1.000
_cell.length_b   1.000
_cell.length_c   1.000
_cell.angle_alpha   90.00
_cell.angle_beta   90.00
_cell.angle_gamma   90.00
#
_symmetry.space_group_name_H-M   'P 1'
#
loop_
_entity.id
_entity.type
_entity.pdbx_description
1 polymer ?
#
loop_
_entity_poly.entity_id
_entity_poly.type
_entity_poly.pdbx_seq_one_letter_code
_entity_poly.pdbx_strand_id
1 'polypeptide(L)'
;TPLQEKLARLGKTITILGVIAASIVFISQIIFFATHEGLFLEEVMEAFVTSIVLIVAAVPEGLPTIVAVSLSINIIKLSKQNALVKKMIASETVGCINVICSDKTGTLTENKMTVGAFYDME
;
A
#
# COMPACT_ATOMS: atom_id res chain seq x y z
N THR A 1 1.22 1.36 -9.43
CA THR A 1 2.36 2.14 -8.88
C THR A 1 3.18 1.26 -7.96
N PRO A 2 4.45 1.59 -7.66
CA PRO A 2 5.29 0.79 -6.76
C PRO A 2 4.62 0.37 -5.44
N LEU A 3 3.87 1.25 -4.82
CA LEU A 3 3.11 1.04 -3.59
C LEU A 3 1.89 0.17 -3.85
N GLN A 4 1.11 0.41 -4.91
CA GLN A 4 -0.01 -0.47 -5.26
C GLN A 4 0.44 -1.92 -5.50
N GLU A 5 1.60 -2.12 -6.14
CA GLU A 5 2.17 -3.47 -6.31
C GLU A 5 2.56 -4.11 -4.99
N LYS A 6 3.20 -3.35 -4.09
CA LYS A 6 3.53 -3.82 -2.74
C LYS A 6 2.28 -4.15 -1.94
N LEU A 7 1.25 -3.31 -1.99
CA LEU A 7 -0.04 -3.53 -1.32
C LEU A 7 -0.77 -4.75 -1.87
N ALA A 8 -0.77 -4.94 -3.19
CA ALA A 8 -1.37 -6.12 -3.82
C ALA A 8 -0.63 -7.41 -3.39
N ARG A 9 0.70 -7.38 -3.33
CA ARG A 9 1.49 -8.52 -2.81
C ARG A 9 1.20 -8.78 -1.33
N LEU A 10 1.18 -7.74 -0.50
CA LEU A 10 0.86 -7.87 0.93
C LEU A 10 -0.54 -8.43 1.15
N GLY A 11 -1.55 -7.88 0.47
CA GLY A 11 -2.92 -8.37 0.53
C GLY A 11 -3.00 -9.84 0.13
N LYS A 12 -2.37 -10.22 -0.98
CA LYS A 12 -2.30 -11.63 -1.42
C LYS A 12 -1.66 -12.54 -0.37
N THR A 13 -0.55 -12.13 0.23
CA THR A 13 0.12 -12.91 1.28
C THR A 13 -0.77 -13.08 2.51
N ILE A 14 -1.43 -12.01 2.97
CA ILE A 14 -2.34 -12.07 4.12
C ILE A 14 -3.53 -12.98 3.83
N THR A 15 -4.12 -12.88 2.63
CA THR A 15 -5.22 -13.76 2.23
C THR A 15 -4.80 -15.23 2.20
N ILE A 16 -3.62 -15.55 1.64
CA ILE A 16 -3.12 -16.93 1.60
C ILE A 16 -2.90 -17.48 3.02
N LEU A 17 -2.26 -16.70 3.90
CA LEU A 17 -2.04 -17.09 5.29
C LEU A 17 -3.36 -17.26 6.05
N GLY A 18 -4.33 -16.37 5.84
CA GLY A 18 -5.65 -16.44 6.45
C GLY A 18 -6.42 -17.68 6.02
N VAL A 19 -6.40 -18.03 4.73
CA VAL A 19 -7.04 -19.25 4.21
C VAL A 19 -6.38 -20.51 4.79
N ILE A 20 -5.05 -20.55 4.88
CA ILE A 20 -4.33 -21.68 5.48
C ILE A 20 -4.72 -21.84 6.96
N ALA A 21 -4.69 -20.74 7.73
CA ALA A 21 -5.05 -20.76 9.15
C ALA A 21 -6.51 -21.19 9.37
N ALA A 22 -7.45 -20.65 8.58
CA ALA A 22 -8.86 -21.03 8.65
C ALA A 22 -9.08 -22.50 8.29
N SER A 23 -8.38 -23.01 7.28
CA SER A 23 -8.45 -24.42 6.89
C SER A 23 -7.94 -25.34 8.00
N ILE A 24 -6.84 -24.95 8.67
CA ILE A 24 -6.30 -25.70 9.82
C ILE A 24 -7.31 -25.73 10.97
N VAL A 25 -7.91 -24.58 11.30
CA VAL A 25 -8.91 -24.48 12.38
C VAL A 25 -10.15 -25.31 12.04
N PHE A 26 -10.66 -25.22 10.80
CA PHE A 26 -11.80 -26.00 10.33
C PHE A 26 -11.55 -27.50 10.46
N ILE A 27 -10.43 -28.00 9.92
CA ILE A 27 -10.08 -29.42 9.97
C ILE A 27 -9.87 -29.87 11.42
N SER A 28 -9.21 -29.05 12.24
CA SER A 28 -9.01 -29.36 13.66
C SER A 28 -10.33 -29.50 14.41
N GLN A 29 -11.31 -28.63 14.14
CA GLN A 29 -12.63 -28.73 14.76
C GLN A 29 -13.38 -29.97 14.28
N ILE A 30 -13.36 -30.27 12.98
CA ILE A 30 -13.98 -31.49 12.43
C ILE A 30 -13.39 -32.77 13.07
N ILE A 31 -12.07 -32.85 13.21
CA ILE A 31 -11.41 -34.00 13.86
C ILE A 31 -11.79 -34.10 15.34
N PHE A 32 -11.86 -32.97 16.04
CA PHE A 32 -12.24 -32.93 17.45
C PHE A 32 -13.69 -33.44 17.66
N PHE A 33 -14.65 -32.94 16.89
CA PHE A 33 -16.05 -33.38 16.97
C PHE A 33 -16.22 -34.85 16.57
N ALA A 34 -15.52 -35.30 15.52
CA ALA A 34 -15.55 -36.70 15.09
C ALA A 34 -15.02 -37.69 16.14
N THR A 35 -14.13 -37.24 17.05
CA THR A 35 -13.51 -38.10 18.06
C THR A 35 -14.22 -38.08 19.42
N HIS A 36 -14.93 -37.00 19.77
CA HIS A 36 -15.51 -36.82 21.11
C HIS A 36 -17.04 -36.89 21.16
N GLU A 37 -17.74 -36.24 20.23
CA GLU A 37 -19.20 -36.01 20.34
C GLU A 37 -20.01 -36.63 19.19
N GLY A 38 -19.34 -37.06 18.11
CA GLY A 38 -19.97 -37.53 16.88
C GLY A 38 -20.09 -36.41 15.85
N LEU A 39 -20.25 -36.76 14.57
CA LEU A 39 -20.44 -35.79 13.49
C LEU A 39 -21.93 -35.59 13.23
N PHE A 40 -22.54 -34.58 13.85
CA PHE A 40 -23.83 -34.06 13.38
C PHE A 40 -23.61 -32.89 12.43
N LEU A 41 -24.68 -32.54 11.71
CA LEU A 41 -24.62 -31.53 10.65
C LEU A 41 -24.51 -30.11 11.24
N GLU A 42 -24.97 -29.93 12.47
CA GLU A 42 -25.01 -28.66 13.19
C GLU A 42 -23.60 -28.17 13.59
N GLU A 43 -22.74 -29.06 14.09
CA GLU A 43 -21.37 -28.73 14.51
C GLU A 43 -20.47 -28.48 13.30
N VAL A 44 -20.70 -29.19 12.19
CA VAL A 44 -20.01 -28.92 10.91
C VAL A 44 -20.37 -27.52 10.40
N MET A 45 -21.63 -27.11 10.53
CA MET A 45 -22.06 -25.75 10.17
C MET A 45 -21.44 -24.71 11.10
N GLU A 46 -21.37 -24.96 12.41
CA GLU A 46 -20.74 -24.04 13.36
C GLU A 46 -19.23 -23.88 13.08
N ALA A 47 -18.53 -24.98 12.79
CA ALA A 47 -17.12 -24.95 12.42
C ALA A 47 -16.89 -24.17 11.12
N PHE A 48 -17.80 -24.29 10.16
CA PHE A 48 -17.75 -23.56 8.91
C PHE A 48 -17.95 -22.05 9.12
N VAL A 49 -18.94 -21.66 9.92
CA VAL A 49 -19.20 -20.25 10.28
C VAL A 49 -17.99 -19.66 11.00
N THR A 50 -17.41 -20.37 11.96
CA THR A 50 -16.21 -19.94 12.70
C THR A 50 -15.04 -19.70 11.76
N SER A 51 -14.85 -20.55 10.75
CA SER A 51 -13.78 -20.43 9.76
C SER A 51 -13.97 -19.21 8.85
N ILE A 52 -15.21 -18.91 8.45
CA ILE A 52 -15.54 -17.68 7.70
C ILE A 52 -15.24 -16.45 8.53
N VAL A 53 -15.66 -16.43 9.80
CA VAL A 53 -15.42 -15.29 10.72
C VAL A 53 -13.91 -15.03 10.85
N LEU A 54 -13.10 -16.09 10.95
CA LEU A 54 -11.64 -15.97 11.02
C LEU A 54 -11.05 -15.36 9.74
N ILE A 55 -11.51 -15.79 8.56
CA ILE A 55 -11.04 -15.22 7.28
C ILE A 55 -11.42 -13.75 7.17
N VAL A 56 -12.68 -13.40 7.45
CA VAL A 56 -13.17 -12.01 7.37
C VAL A 56 -12.39 -11.10 8.33
N ALA A 57 -12.10 -11.57 9.55
CA ALA A 57 -11.30 -10.82 10.51
C ALA A 57 -9.85 -10.59 10.06
N ALA A 58 -9.29 -11.50 9.24
CA ALA A 58 -7.92 -11.43 8.76
C ALA A 58 -7.73 -10.55 7.51
N VAL A 59 -8.79 -10.32 6.72
CA VAL A 59 -8.70 -9.53 5.48
C VAL A 59 -8.53 -8.04 5.80
N PRO A 60 -7.46 -7.37 5.31
CA PRO A 60 -7.18 -5.98 5.65
C PRO A 60 -7.93 -5.01 4.71
N GLU A 61 -9.25 -4.90 4.86
CA GLU A 61 -10.10 -4.04 4.01
C GLU A 61 -9.77 -2.54 4.15
N GLY A 62 -9.24 -2.12 5.31
CA GLY A 62 -8.86 -0.73 5.58
C GLY A 62 -7.52 -0.30 4.98
N LEU A 63 -6.72 -1.23 4.46
CA LEU A 63 -5.36 -0.95 4.01
C LEU A 63 -5.30 0.09 2.87
N PRO A 64 -6.13 0.01 1.80
CA PRO A 64 -6.14 1.03 0.74
C PRO A 64 -6.56 2.41 1.26
N THR A 65 -7.51 2.46 2.19
CA THR A 65 -8.03 3.70 2.77
C THR A 65 -6.97 4.42 3.58
N ILE A 66 -6.25 3.71 4.45
CA ILE A 66 -5.18 4.30 5.28
C ILE A 66 -4.07 4.88 4.40
N VAL A 67 -3.72 4.17 3.32
CA VAL A 67 -2.71 4.64 2.36
C VAL A 67 -3.15 5.90 1.64
N ALA A 68 -4.40 5.95 1.15
CA ALA A 68 -4.95 7.13 0.49
C ALA A 68 -4.97 8.36 1.42
N VAL A 69 -5.34 8.17 2.69
CA VAL A 69 -5.33 9.24 3.70
C VAL A 69 -3.92 9.73 3.96
N SER A 70 -2.96 8.83 4.18
CA SER A 70 -1.55 9.17 4.39
C SER A 70 -0.99 9.98 3.21
N LEU A 71 -1.27 9.55 1.98
CA LEU A 71 -0.80 10.21 0.77
C LEU A 71 -1.44 11.59 0.58
N SER A 72 -2.73 11.72 0.93
CA SER A 72 -3.46 12.99 0.92
C SER A 72 -2.86 14.02 1.88
N ILE A 73 -2.52 13.59 3.11
CA ILE A 73 -1.86 14.46 4.09
C ILE A 73 -0.51 14.96 3.56
N ASN A 74 0.27 14.07 2.93
CA ASN A 74 1.55 14.45 2.33
C ASN A 74 1.38 15.47 1.18
N ILE A 75 0.35 15.30 0.35
CA ILE A 75 0.04 16.25 -0.73
C ILE A 75 -0.32 17.63 -0.18
N ILE A 76 -1.12 17.68 0.89
CA ILE A 76 -1.45 18.95 1.56
C ILE A 76 -0.19 19.62 2.10
N LYS A 77 0.75 18.85 2.68
CA LYS A 77 2.03 19.37 3.17
C LYS A 77 2.90 19.93 2.04
N LEU A 78 3.01 19.21 0.92
CA LEU A 78 3.77 19.65 -0.27
C LEU A 78 3.17 20.93 -0.89
N SER A 79 1.85 21.02 -0.95
CA SER A 79 1.15 22.21 -1.47
C SER A 79 1.49 23.47 -0.68
N LYS A 80 1.61 23.36 0.65
CA LYS A 80 2.05 24.47 1.53
C LYS A 80 3.50 24.93 1.27
N GLN A 81 4.30 24.15 0.56
CA GLN A 81 5.69 24.44 0.21
C GLN A 81 5.85 24.82 -1.28
N ASN A 82 4.78 25.31 -1.92
CA ASN A 82 4.74 25.65 -3.35
C ASN A 82 4.93 24.45 -4.30
N ALA A 83 4.77 23.22 -3.82
CA ALA A 83 4.82 22.02 -4.65
C ALA A 83 3.41 21.46 -4.91
N LEU A 84 2.80 21.87 -6.02
CA LEU A 84 1.46 21.41 -6.41
C LEU A 84 1.49 19.99 -7.00
N VAL A 85 0.92 19.03 -6.28
CA VAL A 85 0.78 17.64 -6.75
C VAL A 85 -0.56 17.46 -7.46
N LYS A 86 -0.55 17.34 -8.78
CA LYS A 86 -1.78 17.16 -9.60
C LYS A 86 -2.34 15.73 -9.59
N LYS A 87 -1.52 14.73 -9.28
CA LYS A 87 -1.90 13.31 -9.24
C LYS A 87 -1.34 12.68 -7.98
N MET A 88 -2.20 11.99 -7.22
CA MET A 88 -1.80 11.36 -5.95
C MET A 88 -0.60 10.40 -6.10
N ILE A 89 -0.58 9.66 -7.21
CA ILE A 89 0.51 8.76 -7.64
C ILE A 89 1.88 9.45 -7.72
N ALA A 90 1.93 10.74 -8.04
CA ALA A 90 3.20 11.45 -8.19
C ALA A 90 3.91 11.62 -6.83
N SER A 91 3.17 11.80 -5.74
CA SER A 91 3.74 11.93 -4.39
C SER A 91 4.46 10.64 -3.96
N GLU A 92 3.90 9.48 -4.30
CA GLU A 92 4.53 8.17 -4.09
C GLU A 92 5.77 7.99 -4.98
N THR A 93 5.65 8.36 -6.26
CA THR A 93 6.72 8.18 -7.24
C THR A 93 7.95 9.02 -6.87
N VAL A 94 7.76 10.27 -6.44
CA VAL A 94 8.83 11.18 -5.98
C VAL A 94 9.63 10.57 -4.83
N GLY A 95 8.99 9.84 -3.91
CA GLY A 95 9.68 9.17 -2.80
C GLY A 95 10.55 7.97 -3.21
N CYS A 96 10.36 7.45 -4.43
CA CYS A 96 11.08 6.28 -4.94
C CYS A 96 12.04 6.61 -6.09
N ILE A 97 12.26 7.89 -6.43
CA ILE A 97 13.13 8.24 -7.55
C ILE A 97 14.60 8.03 -7.18
N ASN A 98 15.37 7.51 -8.13
CA ASN A 98 16.83 7.41 -8.00
C ASN A 98 17.57 8.34 -8.97
N VAL A 99 16.89 8.82 -10.01
CA VAL A 99 17.46 9.68 -11.06
C VAL A 99 16.48 10.83 -11.34
N ILE A 100 17.01 12.05 -11.37
CA ILE A 100 16.28 13.25 -11.78
C ILE A 100 16.85 13.70 -13.12
N CYS A 101 16.07 13.55 -14.18
CA CYS A 101 16.38 14.17 -15.46
C CYS A 101 15.83 15.61 -15.43
N SER A 102 16.70 16.59 -15.15
CA SER A 102 16.32 18.00 -15.16
C SER A 102 16.65 18.62 -16.51
N ASP A 103 15.75 19.48 -17.01
CA ASP A 103 16.09 20.40 -18.07
C ASP A 103 17.00 21.53 -17.53
N LYS A 104 17.75 22.19 -18.41
CA LYS A 104 18.67 23.28 -18.04
C LYS A 104 17.94 24.63 -18.01
N THR A 105 17.46 25.07 -19.17
CA THR A 105 16.99 26.44 -19.37
C THR A 105 15.59 26.63 -18.79
N GLY A 106 15.42 27.57 -17.86
CA GLY A 106 14.11 27.80 -17.21
C GLY A 106 13.77 26.80 -16.10
N THR A 107 14.65 25.84 -15.81
CA THR A 107 14.55 24.93 -14.65
C THR A 107 15.74 25.11 -13.71
N LEU A 108 16.97 24.86 -14.19
CA LEU A 108 18.19 25.11 -13.42
C LEU A 108 18.68 26.55 -13.54
N THR A 109 18.42 27.18 -14.69
CA THR A 109 18.73 28.59 -14.92
C THR A 109 17.45 29.44 -14.91
N GLU A 110 17.57 30.72 -14.57
CA GLU A 110 16.44 31.66 -14.54
C GLU A 110 15.88 32.03 -15.91
N ASN A 111 16.39 31.41 -16.99
CA ASN A 111 16.11 31.78 -18.39
C ASN A 111 16.31 33.28 -18.66
N LYS A 112 17.29 33.88 -17.96
CA LYS A 112 17.70 35.28 -18.11
C LYS A 112 19.20 35.29 -18.35
N MET A 113 19.61 35.80 -19.50
CA MET A 113 21.02 35.93 -19.85
C MET A 113 21.61 37.13 -19.10
N THR A 114 22.69 36.89 -18.35
CA THR A 114 23.43 37.92 -17.63
C THR A 114 24.90 37.85 -18.01
N VAL A 115 25.60 38.99 -17.92
CA VAL A 115 27.05 39.03 -18.12
C VAL A 115 27.70 38.45 -16.86
N GLY A 116 28.27 37.25 -16.98
CA GLY A 116 28.88 36.55 -15.85
C GLY A 116 30.32 37.00 -15.54
N ALA A 117 31.04 37.48 -16.56
CA ALA A 117 32.39 38.00 -16.41
C ALA A 117 32.65 39.06 -17.49
N PHE A 118 33.37 40.11 -17.10
CA PHE A 118 33.91 41.12 -17.99
C PHE A 118 35.42 41.16 -17.74
N TYR A 119 36.21 41.06 -18.81
CA TYR A 119 37.66 41.12 -18.74
C TYR A 119 38.10 42.38 -19.48
N ASP A 120 38.75 43.27 -18.74
CA ASP A 120 39.40 44.46 -19.29
C ASP A 120 40.93 44.24 -19.29
N MET A 121 41.61 44.76 -20.31
CA MET A 121 43.04 44.54 -20.56
C MET A 121 43.87 45.84 -20.46
N GLU A 122 43.34 46.87 -19.78
CA GLU A 122 44.12 48.06 -19.35
C GLU A 122 44.97 47.80 -18.10
#